data_AF-A0A7W6H7W0-F1
#
_entry.id   AF-A0A7W6H7W0-F1
#
_cell.length_a   1.000
_cell.length_b   1.000
_cell.length_c   1.000
_cell.angle_alpha   90.00
_cell.angle_beta   90.00
_cell.angle_gamma   90.00
#
_symmetry.space_group_name_H-M   'P 1'
#
loop_
_entity.id
_entity.type
_entity.pdbx_description
1 polymer ?
#
loop_
_entity_poly.entity_id
_entity_poly.type
_entity_poly.pdbx_seq_one_letter_code
_entity_poly.pdbx_strand_id
1 'polypeptide(L)'
;MKISILAGLVVAMSVSTAFAGGNGAYITQIGQTHKATVTQSGTGQATYISQSHVKNTATSTQSDARNYADIKQNQQVGGTLNKVTSTQKGQDARFEAHQEGSSNTITSTQGGLDNVARIAQVNTKQIVTNTQTGNGGVLEAWQIGGSNELTNKDEGQLNSTSSIQNGTGNTATATFGGSSRESRSVFLQQGNSNTASSTQNAANDTSWILQFGDNNDGTVTQN
;
A
#
# COMPACT_ATOMS: atom_id res chain seq x y z
N MET A 1 22.62 -6.40 -12.85
CA MET A 1 21.94 -7.33 -13.77
C MET A 1 20.44 -7.10 -13.66
N LYS A 2 19.79 -6.59 -14.72
CA LYS A 2 18.33 -6.38 -14.76
C LYS A 2 17.69 -7.69 -15.24
N ILE A 3 16.83 -8.30 -14.43
CA ILE A 3 16.12 -9.54 -14.79
C ILE A 3 14.64 -9.19 -14.88
N SER A 4 14.05 -9.36 -16.06
CA SER A 4 12.63 -9.17 -16.33
C SER A 4 12.03 -10.53 -16.68
N ILE A 5 11.04 -11.01 -15.94
CA ILE A 5 10.32 -12.26 -16.25
C ILE A 5 8.86 -11.93 -16.56
N LEU A 6 8.40 -12.33 -17.74
CA LEU A 6 7.02 -12.20 -18.21
C LEU A 6 6.46 -13.63 -18.38
N ALA A 7 5.56 -14.07 -17.50
CA ALA A 7 4.92 -15.38 -17.61
C ALA A 7 3.52 -15.26 -18.22
N GLY A 8 3.28 -15.97 -19.31
CA GLY A 8 1.99 -16.11 -20.00
C GLY A 8 1.24 -17.38 -19.59
N LEU A 9 -0.10 -17.27 -19.66
CA LEU A 9 -1.17 -18.24 -19.41
C LEU A 9 -0.80 -19.75 -19.52
N VAL A 10 -0.91 -20.47 -18.41
CA VAL A 10 -1.38 -21.86 -18.16
C VAL A 10 -1.47 -21.96 -16.62
N VAL A 11 -2.09 -22.97 -16.01
CA VAL A 11 -1.92 -23.27 -14.57
C VAL A 11 -0.41 -23.33 -14.27
N ALA A 12 0.15 -22.20 -13.85
CA ALA A 12 1.57 -21.98 -13.72
C ALA A 12 1.81 -21.62 -12.27
N MET A 13 2.13 -22.62 -11.47
CA MET A 13 2.98 -22.38 -10.31
C MET A 13 4.37 -22.03 -10.88
N SER A 14 4.56 -20.76 -11.26
CA SER A 14 5.87 -20.25 -11.67
C SER A 14 6.67 -19.90 -10.42
N VAL A 15 7.35 -20.90 -9.87
CA VAL A 15 8.35 -20.68 -8.81
C VAL A 15 9.60 -20.11 -9.48
N SER A 16 9.73 -18.78 -9.51
CA SER A 16 10.94 -18.11 -10.04
C SER A 16 11.90 -17.75 -8.90
N THR A 17 12.70 -18.71 -8.44
CA THR A 17 13.80 -18.41 -7.52
C THR A 17 14.98 -17.81 -8.28
N ALA A 18 15.19 -16.49 -8.19
CA ALA A 18 16.36 -15.82 -8.75
C ALA A 18 17.39 -15.55 -7.64
N PHE A 19 18.28 -16.51 -7.36
CA PHE A 19 19.42 -16.28 -6.46
C PHE A 19 20.49 -15.43 -7.14
N ALA A 20 20.34 -14.11 -7.09
CA ALA A 20 21.45 -13.18 -7.26
C ALA A 20 21.49 -12.27 -6.04
N GLY A 21 22.57 -12.32 -5.25
CA GLY A 21 22.76 -11.48 -4.06
C GLY A 21 21.88 -11.80 -2.84
N GLY A 22 21.30 -13.01 -2.77
CA GLY A 22 20.40 -13.41 -1.67
C GLY A 22 18.95 -12.93 -1.82
N ASN A 23 18.56 -12.46 -3.01
CA ASN A 23 17.18 -12.05 -3.28
C ASN A 23 16.27 -13.26 -3.51
N GLY A 24 15.00 -13.15 -3.12
CA GLY A 24 13.95 -14.14 -3.34
C GLY A 24 12.67 -13.51 -3.88
N ALA A 25 12.08 -14.16 -4.88
CA ALA A 25 10.78 -13.78 -5.42
C ALA A 25 9.90 -15.04 -5.53
N TYR A 26 8.71 -14.99 -4.95
CA TYR A 26 7.75 -16.09 -4.97
C TYR A 26 6.43 -15.58 -5.51
N ILE A 27 5.99 -16.15 -6.63
CA ILE A 27 4.74 -15.77 -7.30
C ILE A 27 3.85 -17.00 -7.37
N THR A 28 2.63 -16.90 -6.83
CA THR A 28 1.57 -17.90 -6.94
C THR A 28 0.39 -17.27 -7.65
N GLN A 29 -0.03 -17.84 -8.78
CA GLN A 29 -1.16 -17.34 -9.57
C GLN A 29 -2.16 -18.47 -9.83
N ILE A 30 -3.39 -18.34 -9.34
CA ILE A 30 -4.45 -19.36 -9.49
C ILE A 30 -5.64 -18.74 -10.24
N GLY A 31 -5.78 -19.01 -11.53
CA GLY A 31 -6.90 -18.51 -12.35
C GLY A 31 -6.44 -17.96 -13.71
N GLN A 32 -7.17 -17.02 -14.30
CA GLN A 32 -6.95 -16.56 -15.68
C GLN A 32 -6.43 -15.12 -15.75
N THR A 33 -5.50 -14.85 -16.67
CA THR A 33 -5.04 -13.49 -17.07
C THR A 33 -4.44 -12.62 -15.95
N HIS A 34 -3.76 -13.24 -14.97
CA HIS A 34 -2.97 -12.50 -13.99
C HIS A 34 -1.68 -11.94 -14.59
N LYS A 35 -1.26 -10.76 -14.14
CA LYS A 35 0.07 -10.21 -14.42
C LYS A 35 0.78 -9.94 -13.09
N ALA A 36 1.85 -10.67 -12.85
CA ALA A 36 2.78 -10.38 -11.76
C ALA A 36 4.11 -9.95 -12.37
N THR A 37 4.73 -8.91 -11.83
CA THR A 37 6.07 -8.46 -12.24
C THR A 37 6.86 -8.11 -11.00
N VAL A 38 7.99 -8.78 -10.80
CA VAL A 38 8.94 -8.49 -9.73
C VAL A 38 10.25 -8.05 -10.36
N THR A 39 10.79 -6.91 -9.92
CA THR A 39 12.11 -6.43 -10.30
C THR A 39 12.90 -6.13 -9.03
N GLN A 40 14.01 -6.83 -8.84
CA GLN A 40 14.86 -6.73 -7.66
C GLN A 40 16.28 -6.34 -8.10
N SER A 41 16.81 -5.24 -7.57
CA SER A 41 18.17 -4.78 -7.85
C SER A 41 18.88 -4.43 -6.55
N GLY A 42 19.70 -5.33 -6.02
CA GLY A 42 20.42 -5.14 -4.77
C GLY A 42 20.56 -6.47 -4.00
N THR A 43 20.58 -6.45 -2.67
CA THR A 43 20.89 -7.64 -1.84
C THR A 43 19.82 -7.93 -0.78
N GLY A 44 19.56 -9.21 -0.51
CA GLY A 44 18.65 -9.66 0.55
C GLY A 44 17.18 -9.26 0.41
N GLN A 45 16.70 -8.97 -0.80
CA GLN A 45 15.32 -8.53 -1.06
C GLN A 45 14.37 -9.73 -1.15
N ALA A 46 13.16 -9.59 -0.60
CA ALA A 46 12.13 -10.63 -0.66
C ALA A 46 10.81 -10.06 -1.20
N THR A 47 10.22 -10.71 -2.19
CA THR A 47 8.86 -10.42 -2.66
C THR A 47 8.03 -11.69 -2.72
N TYR A 48 6.82 -11.64 -2.14
CA TYR A 48 5.80 -12.68 -2.22
C TYR A 48 4.56 -12.09 -2.89
N ILE A 49 4.08 -12.72 -3.97
CA ILE A 49 2.86 -12.32 -4.67
C ILE A 49 1.95 -13.54 -4.76
N SER A 50 0.74 -13.42 -4.23
CA SER A 50 -0.33 -14.41 -4.39
C SER A 50 -1.53 -13.76 -5.07
N GLN A 51 -1.91 -14.24 -6.24
CA GLN A 51 -3.07 -13.76 -7.02
C GLN A 51 -4.01 -14.92 -7.30
N SER A 52 -5.32 -14.71 -7.12
CA SER A 52 -6.34 -15.69 -7.46
C SER A 52 -7.43 -15.10 -8.36
N HIS A 53 -8.15 -15.96 -9.08
CA HIS A 53 -9.28 -15.64 -9.97
C HIS A 53 -8.89 -14.97 -11.29
N VAL A 54 -9.36 -13.74 -11.58
CA VAL A 54 -9.30 -13.19 -12.95
C VAL A 54 -8.73 -11.75 -12.97
N LYS A 55 -7.78 -11.50 -13.89
CA LYS A 55 -7.27 -10.16 -14.29
C LYS A 55 -6.62 -9.28 -13.21
N ASN A 56 -6.01 -9.86 -12.18
CA ASN A 56 -5.21 -9.09 -11.22
C ASN A 56 -3.85 -8.67 -11.78
N THR A 57 -3.40 -7.48 -11.40
CA THR A 57 -2.04 -6.98 -11.68
C THR A 57 -1.30 -6.68 -10.37
N ALA A 58 -0.12 -7.28 -10.20
CA ALA A 58 0.79 -7.00 -9.09
C ALA A 58 2.15 -6.64 -9.67
N THR A 59 2.69 -5.47 -9.30
CA THR A 59 4.04 -5.05 -9.65
C THR A 59 4.79 -4.71 -8.38
N SER A 60 5.93 -5.36 -8.15
CA SER A 60 6.87 -5.06 -7.05
C SER A 60 8.23 -4.71 -7.64
N THR A 61 8.75 -3.54 -7.29
CA THR A 61 10.11 -3.12 -7.63
C THR A 61 10.87 -2.80 -6.36
N GLN A 62 11.96 -3.50 -6.11
CA GLN A 62 12.81 -3.31 -4.94
C GLN A 62 14.23 -2.98 -5.42
N SER A 63 14.82 -1.91 -4.88
CA SER A 63 16.25 -1.64 -5.02
C SER A 63 16.97 -1.76 -3.67
N ASP A 64 18.29 -1.61 -3.64
CA ASP A 64 19.09 -1.51 -2.41
C ASP A 64 19.10 -2.79 -1.53
N ALA A 65 18.91 -2.69 -0.21
CA ALA A 65 19.13 -3.81 0.69
C ALA A 65 17.88 -4.17 1.52
N ARG A 66 17.64 -5.47 1.69
CA ARG A 66 16.69 -6.05 2.68
C ARG A 66 15.22 -5.60 2.59
N ASN A 67 14.78 -5.12 1.43
CA ASN A 67 13.38 -4.77 1.23
C ASN A 67 12.47 -6.01 1.19
N TYR A 68 11.29 -5.90 1.80
CA TYR A 68 10.26 -6.94 1.85
C TYR A 68 8.93 -6.45 1.27
N ALA A 69 8.34 -7.25 0.38
CA ALA A 69 6.99 -7.04 -0.13
C ALA A 69 6.15 -8.33 -0.04
N ASP A 70 4.95 -8.25 0.53
CA ASP A 70 3.92 -9.30 0.50
C ASP A 70 2.64 -8.73 -0.12
N ILE A 71 2.22 -9.28 -1.25
CA ILE A 71 1.07 -8.83 -2.03
C ILE A 71 0.10 -9.99 -2.18
N LYS A 72 -1.07 -9.87 -1.57
CA LYS A 72 -2.17 -10.83 -1.63
C LYS A 72 -3.38 -10.21 -2.30
N GLN A 73 -3.72 -10.69 -3.49
CA GLN A 73 -4.92 -10.32 -4.23
C GLN A 73 -5.86 -11.53 -4.24
N ASN A 74 -6.47 -11.78 -3.09
CA ASN A 74 -7.36 -12.90 -2.84
C ASN A 74 -8.80 -12.43 -3.10
N GLN A 75 -9.45 -13.01 -4.09
CA GLN A 75 -10.78 -12.54 -4.49
C GLN A 75 -11.88 -13.41 -3.89
N GLN A 76 -13.02 -12.81 -3.54
CA GLN A 76 -14.29 -13.55 -3.54
C GLN A 76 -14.64 -13.99 -4.96
N VAL A 77 -15.50 -15.00 -5.08
CA VAL A 77 -16.00 -15.50 -6.37
C VAL A 77 -16.57 -14.32 -7.18
N GLY A 78 -15.94 -13.99 -8.30
CA GLY A 78 -16.36 -12.90 -9.19
C GLY A 78 -15.56 -11.59 -9.08
N GLY A 79 -14.58 -11.51 -8.18
CA GLY A 79 -13.64 -10.39 -8.15
C GLY A 79 -12.83 -10.28 -9.45
N THR A 80 -12.63 -9.06 -9.96
CA THR A 80 -11.69 -8.80 -11.08
C THR A 80 -10.94 -7.47 -10.94
N LEU A 81 -9.81 -7.32 -11.65
CA LEU A 81 -9.12 -6.04 -11.89
C LEU A 81 -8.46 -5.38 -10.68
N ASN A 82 -8.07 -6.14 -9.66
CA ASN A 82 -7.30 -5.57 -8.56
C ASN A 82 -5.87 -5.23 -9.01
N LYS A 83 -5.36 -4.08 -8.58
CA LYS A 83 -4.02 -3.58 -8.92
C LYS A 83 -3.23 -3.23 -7.67
N VAL A 84 -2.06 -3.83 -7.51
CA VAL A 84 -1.06 -3.41 -6.53
C VAL A 84 0.23 -3.02 -7.25
N THR A 85 0.75 -1.83 -6.94
CA THR A 85 2.08 -1.38 -7.36
C THR A 85 2.87 -0.99 -6.13
N SER A 86 3.99 -1.67 -5.87
CA SER A 86 4.93 -1.36 -4.81
C SER A 86 6.29 -1.00 -5.39
N THR A 87 6.86 0.12 -4.94
CA THR A 87 8.21 0.55 -5.29
C THR A 87 8.97 0.89 -4.02
N GLN A 88 9.99 0.10 -3.70
CA GLN A 88 10.82 0.25 -2.50
C GLN A 88 12.25 0.57 -2.94
N LYS A 89 12.65 1.84 -2.76
CA LYS A 89 13.98 2.38 -3.09
C LYS A 89 14.84 2.68 -1.86
N GLY A 90 14.33 2.43 -0.66
CA GLY A 90 15.06 2.56 0.58
C GLY A 90 15.77 1.26 0.99
N GLN A 91 16.32 1.22 2.20
CA GLN A 91 16.74 -0.03 2.84
C GLN A 91 15.72 -0.43 3.91
N ASP A 92 15.52 -1.73 4.09
CA ASP A 92 14.64 -2.31 5.13
C ASP A 92 13.16 -1.84 5.04
N ALA A 93 12.72 -1.42 3.84
CA ALA A 93 11.32 -1.07 3.63
C ALA A 93 10.44 -2.33 3.62
N ARG A 94 9.28 -2.25 4.28
CA ARG A 94 8.27 -3.32 4.34
C ARG A 94 6.96 -2.84 3.72
N PHE A 95 6.46 -3.61 2.76
CA PHE A 95 5.18 -3.37 2.11
C PHE A 95 4.30 -4.61 2.20
N GLU A 96 3.08 -4.43 2.69
CA GLU A 96 2.07 -5.48 2.79
C GLU A 96 0.76 -4.97 2.21
N ALA A 97 0.25 -5.66 1.21
CA ALA A 97 -1.01 -5.32 0.56
C ALA A 97 -1.96 -6.52 0.52
N HIS A 98 -3.18 -6.31 0.97
CA HIS A 98 -4.29 -7.24 0.84
C HIS A 98 -5.42 -6.57 0.07
N GLN A 99 -5.85 -7.16 -1.05
CA GLN A 99 -7.04 -6.73 -1.77
C GLN A 99 -8.03 -7.89 -1.90
N GLU A 100 -9.25 -7.68 -1.38
CA GLU A 100 -10.41 -8.56 -1.51
C GLU A 100 -11.54 -7.83 -2.24
N GLY A 101 -12.06 -8.41 -3.33
CA GLY A 101 -13.14 -7.83 -4.13
C GLY A 101 -12.69 -7.42 -5.54
N SER A 102 -13.15 -6.26 -6.05
CA SER A 102 -12.95 -5.87 -7.46
C SER A 102 -12.47 -4.44 -7.64
N SER A 103 -11.62 -4.20 -8.63
CA SER A 103 -11.16 -2.87 -9.05
C SER A 103 -10.51 -2.04 -7.94
N ASN A 104 -9.95 -2.70 -6.92
CA ASN A 104 -9.21 -2.03 -5.86
C ASN A 104 -7.81 -1.67 -6.37
N THR A 105 -7.30 -0.50 -5.97
CA THR A 105 -5.96 -0.02 -6.38
C THR A 105 -5.14 0.39 -5.16
N ILE A 106 -3.93 -0.18 -5.06
CA ILE A 106 -2.90 0.25 -4.10
C ILE A 106 -1.67 0.68 -4.89
N THR A 107 -1.19 1.89 -4.63
CA THR A 107 0.11 2.39 -5.11
C THR A 107 0.93 2.82 -3.90
N SER A 108 2.09 2.21 -3.69
CA SER A 108 2.98 2.56 -2.58
C SER A 108 4.41 2.78 -3.06
N THR A 109 5.00 3.91 -2.68
CA THR A 109 6.39 4.26 -2.93
C THR A 109 7.08 4.55 -1.60
N GLN A 110 8.17 3.83 -1.30
CA GLN A 110 8.95 3.97 -0.08
C GLN A 110 10.42 4.23 -0.46
N GLY A 111 10.96 5.40 -0.12
CA GLY A 111 12.29 5.86 -0.54
C GLY A 111 13.34 5.95 0.56
N GLY A 112 12.94 6.18 1.83
CA GLY A 112 13.86 6.22 2.96
C GLY A 112 13.98 4.89 3.70
N LEU A 113 14.69 4.89 4.83
CA LEU A 113 15.00 3.71 5.64
C LEU A 113 13.79 3.26 6.49
N ASP A 114 13.64 1.95 6.71
CA ASP A 114 12.68 1.36 7.66
C ASP A 114 11.21 1.78 7.49
N ASN A 115 10.81 2.20 6.29
CA ASN A 115 9.43 2.58 6.04
C ASN A 115 8.52 1.34 5.98
N VAL A 116 7.35 1.42 6.61
CA VAL A 116 6.35 0.36 6.65
C VAL A 116 5.03 0.85 6.08
N ALA A 117 4.44 0.09 5.16
CA ALA A 117 3.09 0.34 4.67
C ALA A 117 2.29 -0.97 4.66
N ARG A 118 1.20 -1.00 5.43
CA ARG A 118 0.24 -2.11 5.51
C ARG A 118 -1.13 -1.63 5.06
N ILE A 119 -1.64 -2.21 3.99
CA ILE A 119 -2.84 -1.72 3.33
C ILE A 119 -3.79 -2.88 3.05
N ALA A 120 -5.03 -2.76 3.54
CA ALA A 120 -6.12 -3.69 3.28
C ALA A 120 -7.29 -2.98 2.62
N GLN A 121 -7.75 -3.53 1.49
CA GLN A 121 -8.93 -3.06 0.76
C GLN A 121 -9.92 -4.20 0.58
N VAL A 122 -11.14 -4.00 1.04
CA VAL A 122 -12.23 -4.97 0.94
C VAL A 122 -13.39 -4.34 0.16
N ASN A 123 -14.00 -5.13 -0.72
CA ASN A 123 -15.07 -4.78 -1.66
C ASN A 123 -14.57 -4.07 -2.92
N THR A 124 -15.09 -2.89 -3.29
CA THR A 124 -14.90 -2.39 -4.67
C THR A 124 -14.39 -0.97 -4.78
N LYS A 125 -13.53 -0.73 -5.78
CA LYS A 125 -13.06 0.61 -6.18
C LYS A 125 -12.34 1.40 -5.07
N GLN A 126 -11.77 0.71 -4.10
CA GLN A 126 -10.98 1.34 -3.05
C GLN A 126 -9.64 1.82 -3.63
N ILE A 127 -9.16 2.98 -3.20
CA ILE A 127 -7.88 3.56 -3.65
C ILE A 127 -7.02 3.94 -2.45
N VAL A 128 -5.78 3.43 -2.39
CA VAL A 128 -4.74 3.94 -1.49
C VAL A 128 -3.52 4.35 -2.29
N THR A 129 -3.09 5.59 -2.06
CA THR A 129 -1.81 6.13 -2.55
C THR A 129 -0.91 6.46 -1.37
N ASN A 130 0.22 5.78 -1.25
CA ASN A 130 1.21 5.98 -0.20
C ASN A 130 2.54 6.45 -0.79
N THR A 131 3.09 7.53 -0.24
CA THR A 131 4.45 8.00 -0.53
C THR A 131 5.17 8.31 0.77
N GLN A 132 6.20 7.52 1.08
CA GLN A 132 7.06 7.72 2.26
C GLN A 132 8.50 7.93 1.79
N THR A 133 8.95 9.18 1.75
CA THR A 133 10.34 9.53 1.43
C THR A 133 11.17 9.81 2.68
N GLY A 134 10.51 9.98 3.83
CA GLY A 134 11.10 10.04 5.15
C GLY A 134 11.71 8.72 5.63
N ASN A 135 12.15 8.67 6.89
CA ASN A 135 12.71 7.47 7.53
C ASN A 135 11.80 6.97 8.65
N GLY A 136 11.57 5.65 8.72
CA GLY A 136 10.79 5.00 9.76
C GLY A 136 9.31 5.35 9.77
N GLY A 137 8.78 5.85 8.64
CA GLY A 137 7.37 6.18 8.49
C GLY A 137 6.51 4.92 8.50
N VAL A 138 5.34 4.98 9.14
CA VAL A 138 4.38 3.87 9.19
C VAL A 138 3.04 4.29 8.61
N LEU A 139 2.54 3.56 7.63
CA LEU A 139 1.16 3.65 7.16
C LEU A 139 0.42 2.35 7.48
N GLU A 140 -0.73 2.48 8.15
CA GLU A 140 -1.72 1.42 8.28
C GLU A 140 -3.07 1.92 7.73
N ALA A 141 -3.59 1.23 6.71
CA ALA A 141 -4.78 1.66 6.00
C ALA A 141 -5.77 0.51 5.79
N TRP A 142 -7.02 0.72 6.20
CA TRP A 142 -8.11 -0.25 6.07
C TRP A 142 -9.31 0.42 5.42
N GLN A 143 -9.65 0.00 4.21
CA GLN A 143 -10.78 0.54 3.45
C GLN A 143 -11.82 -0.56 3.19
N ILE A 144 -13.02 -0.39 3.72
CA ILE A 144 -14.13 -1.35 3.59
C ILE A 144 -15.33 -0.64 2.95
N GLY A 145 -15.86 -1.20 1.86
CA GLY A 145 -17.07 -0.67 1.19
C GLY A 145 -16.84 -0.28 -0.26
N GLY A 146 -17.12 0.97 -0.63
CA GLY A 146 -17.11 1.38 -2.04
C GLY A 146 -16.42 2.71 -2.26
N SER A 147 -15.51 2.79 -3.21
CA SER A 147 -14.92 4.07 -3.64
C SER A 147 -14.28 4.91 -2.51
N ASN A 148 -13.75 4.29 -1.45
CA ASN A 148 -13.00 5.01 -0.42
C ASN A 148 -11.58 5.31 -0.93
N GLU A 149 -11.07 6.49 -0.57
CA GLU A 149 -9.77 6.99 -1.01
C GLU A 149 -8.90 7.44 0.18
N LEU A 150 -7.64 7.01 0.18
CA LEU A 150 -6.62 7.46 1.12
C LEU A 150 -5.38 7.91 0.38
N THR A 151 -4.93 9.12 0.67
CA THR A 151 -3.62 9.63 0.27
C THR A 151 -2.75 9.86 1.51
N ASN A 152 -1.60 9.20 1.58
CA ASN A 152 -0.59 9.40 2.60
C ASN A 152 0.71 9.93 1.97
N LYS A 153 1.22 11.04 2.50
CA LYS A 153 2.50 11.63 2.12
C LYS A 153 3.33 11.90 3.37
N ASP A 154 4.46 11.23 3.50
CA ASP A 154 5.37 11.38 4.64
C ASP A 154 6.80 11.66 4.19
N GLU A 155 7.27 12.88 4.45
CA GLU A 155 8.63 13.33 4.15
C GLU A 155 9.49 13.43 5.42
N GLY A 156 8.93 13.15 6.61
CA GLY A 156 9.56 13.39 7.91
C GLY A 156 10.23 12.14 8.51
N GLN A 157 10.25 12.06 9.84
CA GLN A 157 10.92 10.96 10.55
C GLN A 157 9.97 10.31 11.56
N LEU A 158 9.86 8.99 11.54
CA LEU A 158 9.08 8.23 12.53
C LEU A 158 7.60 8.66 12.61
N ASN A 159 7.03 9.17 11.52
CA ASN A 159 5.63 9.56 11.51
C ASN A 159 4.72 8.35 11.28
N SER A 160 3.47 8.46 11.72
CA SER A 160 2.50 7.37 11.60
C SER A 160 1.14 7.84 11.11
N THR A 161 0.63 7.19 10.08
CA THR A 161 -0.76 7.32 9.63
C THR A 161 -1.52 6.05 9.90
N SER A 162 -2.66 6.17 10.57
CA SER A 162 -3.66 5.13 10.70
C SER A 162 -4.96 5.61 10.10
N SER A 163 -5.49 4.92 9.09
CA SER A 163 -6.76 5.28 8.45
C SER A 163 -7.70 4.09 8.36
N ILE A 164 -8.93 4.27 8.86
CA ILE A 164 -10.02 3.32 8.72
C ILE A 164 -11.20 4.04 8.05
N GLN A 165 -11.61 3.55 6.88
CA GLN A 165 -12.72 4.10 6.11
C GLN A 165 -13.76 3.01 5.85
N ASN A 166 -14.90 3.11 6.53
CA ASN A 166 -16.00 2.17 6.42
C ASN A 166 -17.24 2.84 5.84
N GLY A 167 -17.65 2.40 4.65
CA GLY A 167 -18.79 2.93 3.91
C GLY A 167 -18.40 3.28 2.48
N THR A 168 -19.09 4.27 1.90
CA THR A 168 -18.93 4.61 0.48
C THR A 168 -18.43 6.04 0.28
N GLY A 169 -17.38 6.22 -0.52
CA GLY A 169 -16.92 7.54 -0.96
C GLY A 169 -16.22 8.36 0.13
N ASN A 170 -15.68 7.73 1.17
CA ASN A 170 -14.91 8.46 2.18
C ASN A 170 -13.51 8.78 1.65
N THR A 171 -13.02 9.98 1.93
CA THR A 171 -11.68 10.46 1.53
C THR A 171 -10.89 10.86 2.75
N ALA A 172 -9.63 10.40 2.84
CA ALA A 172 -8.69 10.76 3.89
C ALA A 172 -7.36 11.20 3.28
N THR A 173 -6.77 12.28 3.81
CA THR A 173 -5.44 12.77 3.39
C THR A 173 -4.58 13.04 4.62
N ALA A 174 -3.41 12.40 4.69
CA ALA A 174 -2.36 12.72 5.68
C ALA A 174 -1.12 13.26 4.97
N THR A 175 -0.62 14.41 5.45
CA THR A 175 0.64 15.01 5.00
C THR A 175 1.54 15.33 6.18
N PHE A 176 2.77 14.81 6.13
CA PHE A 176 3.83 15.12 7.09
C PHE A 176 4.99 15.81 6.37
N GLY A 177 5.26 17.06 6.74
CA GLY A 177 6.37 17.83 6.18
C GLY A 177 7.74 17.30 6.62
N GLY A 178 8.81 17.66 5.90
CA GLY A 178 10.16 17.15 6.19
C GLY A 178 10.72 17.44 7.59
N SER A 179 10.18 18.45 8.29
CA SER A 179 10.56 18.79 9.67
C SER A 179 9.78 18.01 10.73
N SER A 180 8.72 17.29 10.35
CA SER A 180 7.92 16.50 11.27
C SER A 180 8.72 15.31 11.78
N ARG A 181 8.56 15.03 13.07
CA ARG A 181 9.18 13.88 13.72
C ARG A 181 8.24 13.31 14.76
N GLU A 182 8.06 11.99 14.75
CA GLU A 182 7.23 11.28 15.74
C GLU A 182 5.77 11.79 15.75
N SER A 183 5.31 12.31 14.62
CA SER A 183 3.96 12.86 14.49
C SER A 183 2.98 11.79 14.01
N ARG A 184 1.71 11.90 14.40
CA ARG A 184 0.68 10.89 14.16
C ARG A 184 -0.63 11.49 13.65
N SER A 185 -1.16 10.89 12.59
CA SER A 185 -2.49 11.17 12.04
C SER A 185 -3.39 9.95 12.13
N VAL A 186 -4.54 10.09 12.77
CA VAL A 186 -5.57 9.04 12.89
C VAL A 186 -6.87 9.49 12.24
N PHE A 187 -7.34 8.72 11.27
CA PHE A 187 -8.64 8.92 10.61
C PHE A 187 -9.55 7.72 10.88
N LEU A 188 -10.76 8.00 11.35
CA LEU A 188 -11.84 7.01 11.42
C LEU A 188 -13.09 7.64 10.79
N GLN A 189 -13.49 7.11 9.64
CA GLN A 189 -14.66 7.58 8.90
C GLN A 189 -15.66 6.43 8.78
N GLN A 190 -16.83 6.59 9.40
CA GLN A 190 -17.95 5.65 9.32
C GLN A 190 -19.17 6.34 8.72
N GLY A 191 -19.62 5.84 7.58
CA GLY A 191 -20.72 6.42 6.79
C GLY A 191 -20.26 6.73 5.38
N ASN A 192 -20.94 7.65 4.70
CA ASN A 192 -20.70 7.93 3.29
C ASN A 192 -20.20 9.36 3.06
N SER A 193 -19.34 9.52 2.06
CA SER A 193 -18.90 10.84 1.57
C SER A 193 -18.26 11.73 2.64
N ASN A 194 -17.60 11.14 3.65
CA ASN A 194 -16.85 11.92 4.63
C ASN A 194 -15.48 12.31 4.08
N THR A 195 -15.01 13.50 4.40
CA THR A 195 -13.67 14.01 4.04
C THR A 195 -12.88 14.33 5.29
N ALA A 196 -11.68 13.76 5.41
CA ALA A 196 -10.77 14.01 6.52
C ALA A 196 -9.39 14.42 5.99
N SER A 197 -8.81 15.48 6.53
CA SER A 197 -7.49 15.97 6.14
C SER A 197 -6.65 16.31 7.36
N SER A 198 -5.42 15.82 7.41
CA SER A 198 -4.44 16.19 8.43
C SER A 198 -3.12 16.61 7.79
N THR A 199 -2.60 17.75 8.22
CA THR A 199 -1.27 18.25 7.86
C THR A 199 -0.47 18.54 9.13
N GLN A 200 0.71 17.91 9.26
CA GLN A 200 1.59 18.06 10.42
C GLN A 200 3.00 18.46 9.97
N ASN A 201 3.45 19.64 10.38
CA ASN A 201 4.76 20.18 10.02
C ASN A 201 5.74 20.24 11.19
N ALA A 202 5.26 20.15 12.44
CA ALA A 202 6.08 20.11 13.64
C ALA A 202 6.28 18.67 14.14
N ALA A 203 7.17 18.54 15.14
CA ALA A 203 7.46 17.29 15.81
C ALA A 203 6.47 17.02 16.94
N ASN A 204 6.16 15.74 17.17
CA ASN A 204 5.25 15.23 18.21
C ASN A 204 3.80 15.69 18.06
N ASP A 205 3.40 16.05 16.85
CA ASP A 205 2.03 16.44 16.57
C ASP A 205 1.14 15.20 16.54
N THR A 206 -0.01 15.24 17.19
CA THR A 206 -1.01 14.18 17.09
C THR A 206 -2.34 14.77 16.66
N SER A 207 -2.93 14.19 15.62
CA SER A 207 -4.22 14.57 15.05
C SER A 207 -5.16 13.37 15.01
N TRP A 208 -6.41 13.61 15.40
CA TRP A 208 -7.48 12.61 15.38
C TRP A 208 -8.69 13.23 14.69
N ILE A 209 -9.16 12.61 13.61
CA ILE A 209 -10.38 12.98 12.91
C ILE A 209 -11.32 11.78 12.91
N LEU A 210 -12.40 11.91 13.68
CA LEU A 210 -13.43 10.90 13.88
C LEU A 210 -14.72 11.44 13.27
N GLN A 211 -15.24 10.78 12.23
CA GLN A 211 -16.44 11.20 11.51
C GLN A 211 -17.44 10.04 11.46
N PHE A 212 -18.63 10.28 12.02
CA PHE A 212 -19.74 9.34 12.00
C PHE A 212 -20.92 9.99 11.26
N GLY A 213 -21.55 9.23 10.37
CA GLY A 213 -22.63 9.72 9.51
C GLY A 213 -22.13 10.10 8.11
N ASP A 214 -22.94 10.86 7.39
CA ASP A 214 -22.71 11.16 5.99
C ASP A 214 -22.28 12.63 5.79
N ASN A 215 -21.44 12.88 4.79
CA ASN A 215 -21.06 14.22 4.33
C ASN A 215 -20.35 15.10 5.38
N ASN A 216 -19.59 14.51 6.30
CA ASN A 216 -18.77 15.27 7.23
C ASN A 216 -17.46 15.76 6.57
N ASP A 217 -16.98 16.93 6.97
CA ASP A 217 -15.67 17.48 6.59
C ASP A 217 -14.87 17.83 7.85
N GLY A 218 -13.65 17.32 7.95
CA GLY A 218 -12.79 17.46 9.12
C GLY A 218 -11.37 17.77 8.65
N THR A 219 -10.82 18.88 9.11
CA THR A 219 -9.46 19.30 8.75
C THR A 219 -8.67 19.65 10.01
N VAL A 220 -7.47 19.11 10.14
CA VAL A 220 -6.48 19.47 11.17
C VAL A 220 -5.21 19.93 10.49
N THR A 221 -4.70 21.09 10.88
CA THR A 221 -3.40 21.60 10.45
C THR A 221 -2.61 21.99 11.70
N GLN A 222 -1.43 21.40 11.88
CA GLN A 222 -0.52 21.67 12.99
C GLN A 222 0.83 22.12 12.40
N ASN A 223 1.32 23.27 12.88
CA ASN A 223 2.51 23.98 12.37
C ASN A 223 3.59 24.07 13.43
#